data_AF-A0A370LMT8-F1
#
_entry.id   AF-A0A370LMT8-F1
#
_cell.length_a   1.000
_cell.length_b   1.000
_cell.length_c   1.000
_cell.angle_alpha   90.00
_cell.angle_beta   90.00
_cell.angle_gamma   90.00
#
_symmetry.space_group_name_H-M   'P 1'
#
loop_
_entity.id
_entity.type
_entity.pdbx_description
1 polymer ?
#
loop_
_entity_poly.entity_id
_entity_poly.type
_entity_poly.pdbx_seq_one_letter_code
_entity_poly.pdbx_strand_id
1 'polypeptide(L)'
;MTSHRAVGFWYNIALVSFMAIAVTLAATIMASGFSSSDATKEVLEEALDESRHGLQIVGKISARADVTNDKILVTGTPLTAASGGSVDVKQDYFKINYKLIKIDSHTITYDDINAGSLNEGSYNSMQTAVADAKANGLIDVNPYVDAEKPERTSAFIYWLVNFDNDGRIDVGELAILAIVYAEQDKPSTGEYLLVEGLVPEGSILFMERTVPNISDVVVDLGGKIKE
;
A
#
# COMPACT_ATOMS: atom_id res chain seq x y z
N MET A 1 -37.75 72.21 28.67
CA MET A 1 -37.72 70.95 29.46
C MET A 1 -37.95 69.77 28.51
N THR A 2 -36.97 69.46 27.64
CA THR A 2 -37.14 68.43 26.58
C THR A 2 -35.86 67.63 26.26
N SER A 3 -34.73 67.87 26.93
CA SER A 3 -33.49 67.12 26.61
C SER A 3 -33.35 65.77 27.34
N HIS A 4 -34.04 65.55 28.47
CA HIS A 4 -33.91 64.29 29.22
C HIS A 4 -34.63 63.09 28.59
N ARG A 5 -35.70 63.30 27.80
CA ARG A 5 -36.44 62.21 27.14
C ARG A 5 -35.73 61.70 25.88
N ALA A 6 -34.97 62.57 25.20
CA ALA A 6 -34.19 62.19 24.02
C ALA A 6 -32.99 61.30 24.38
N VAL A 7 -32.30 61.56 25.50
CA VAL A 7 -31.12 60.79 25.93
C VAL A 7 -31.48 59.34 26.25
N GLY A 8 -32.63 59.08 26.89
CA GLY A 8 -33.09 57.71 27.17
C GLY A 8 -33.43 56.90 25.92
N PHE A 9 -33.97 57.56 24.89
CA PHE A 9 -34.23 56.92 23.59
C PHE A 9 -32.94 56.49 22.88
N TRP A 10 -31.93 57.37 22.84
CA TRP A 10 -30.62 57.06 22.26
C TRP A 10 -29.86 55.96 23.02
N TYR A 11 -29.95 55.96 24.35
CA TYR A 11 -29.38 54.90 25.18
C TYR A 11 -30.01 53.52 24.89
N ASN A 12 -31.33 53.45 24.80
CA ASN A 12 -32.04 52.20 24.52
C ASN A 12 -31.71 51.64 23.12
N ILE A 13 -31.59 52.51 22.10
CA ILE A 13 -31.17 52.09 20.75
C ILE A 13 -29.73 51.57 20.77
N ALA A 14 -28.81 52.26 21.46
CA ALA A 14 -27.43 51.79 21.57
C ALA A 14 -27.33 50.42 22.23
N LEU A 15 -28.14 50.17 23.27
CA LEU A 15 -28.19 48.89 23.98
C LEU A 15 -28.70 47.76 23.07
N VAL A 16 -29.76 48.00 22.30
CA VAL A 16 -30.29 47.02 21.34
C VAL A 16 -29.28 46.72 20.23
N SER A 17 -28.62 47.74 19.67
CA SER A 17 -27.59 47.57 18.64
C SER A 17 -26.37 46.81 19.17
N PHE A 18 -25.92 47.12 20.39
CA PHE A 18 -24.81 46.41 21.01
C PHE A 18 -25.17 44.94 21.29
N MET A 19 -26.39 44.68 21.76
CA MET A 19 -26.90 43.31 21.93
C MET A 19 -26.92 42.56 20.60
N ALA A 20 -27.39 43.19 19.51
CA ALA A 20 -27.42 42.56 18.20
C ALA A 20 -26.01 42.20 17.71
N ILE A 21 -25.03 43.09 17.86
CA ILE A 21 -23.62 42.85 17.51
C ILE A 21 -23.03 41.72 18.39
N ALA A 22 -23.32 41.71 19.68
CA ALA A 22 -22.83 40.67 20.59
C ALA A 22 -23.38 39.29 20.20
N VAL A 23 -24.67 39.20 19.85
CA VAL A 23 -25.31 37.95 19.41
C VAL A 23 -24.72 37.47 18.08
N THR A 24 -24.53 38.36 17.10
CA THR A 24 -23.93 37.97 15.81
C THR A 24 -22.48 37.52 15.98
N LEU A 25 -21.67 38.23 16.77
CA LEU A 25 -20.30 37.82 17.10
C LEU A 25 -20.26 36.45 17.79
N ALA A 26 -21.11 36.25 18.81
CA ALA A 26 -21.19 34.97 19.50
C ALA A 26 -21.60 33.83 18.54
N ALA A 27 -22.58 34.08 17.67
CA ALA A 27 -23.01 33.10 16.67
C ALA A 27 -21.89 32.76 15.68
N THR A 28 -21.15 33.75 15.19
CA THR A 28 -20.01 33.53 14.29
C THR A 28 -18.89 32.76 14.99
N ILE A 29 -18.54 33.11 16.22
CA ILE A 29 -17.51 32.41 17.02
C ILE A 29 -17.91 30.94 17.26
N MET A 30 -19.17 30.69 17.61
CA MET A 30 -19.67 29.32 17.76
C MET A 30 -19.62 28.55 16.45
N ALA A 31 -20.06 29.15 15.34
CA ALA A 31 -20.03 28.52 14.03
C ALA A 31 -18.59 28.18 13.58
N SER A 32 -17.63 29.09 13.78
CA SER A 32 -16.22 28.82 13.50
C SER A 32 -15.63 27.79 14.45
N GLY A 33 -16.04 27.80 15.73
CA GLY A 33 -15.59 26.84 16.74
C GLY A 33 -16.05 25.42 16.43
N PHE A 34 -17.31 25.25 16.00
CA PHE A 34 -17.82 23.95 15.56
C PHE A 34 -17.15 23.48 14.27
N SER A 35 -17.03 24.33 13.25
CA SER A 35 -16.33 23.97 12.00
C SER A 35 -14.88 23.56 12.24
N SER A 36 -14.15 24.27 13.11
CA SER A 36 -12.79 23.89 13.49
C SER A 36 -12.74 22.57 14.25
N SER A 37 -13.74 22.29 15.09
CA SER A 37 -13.82 21.04 15.86
C SER A 37 -14.15 19.85 14.95
N ASP A 38 -15.08 20.02 14.01
CA ASP A 38 -15.45 19.00 13.04
C ASP A 38 -14.28 18.67 12.12
N ALA A 39 -13.59 19.68 11.59
CA ALA A 39 -12.38 19.48 10.79
C ALA A 39 -11.26 18.78 11.58
N THR A 40 -11.07 19.14 12.86
CA THR A 40 -10.08 18.46 13.72
C THR A 40 -10.47 17.00 13.95
N LYS A 41 -11.76 16.72 14.16
CA LYS A 41 -12.27 15.37 14.36
C LYS A 41 -12.10 14.53 13.09
N GLU A 42 -12.43 15.07 11.92
CA GLU A 42 -12.28 14.40 10.63
C GLU A 42 -10.81 14.02 10.39
N VAL A 43 -9.88 14.97 10.55
CA VAL A 43 -8.44 14.70 10.41
C VAL A 43 -7.95 13.65 11.42
N LEU A 44 -8.46 13.66 12.66
CA LEU A 44 -8.10 12.65 13.65
C LEU A 44 -8.66 11.27 13.30
N GLU A 45 -9.88 11.19 12.80
CA GLU A 45 -10.49 9.94 12.35
C GLU A 45 -9.75 9.39 11.13
N GLU A 46 -9.43 10.23 10.14
CA GLU A 46 -8.63 9.86 8.97
C GLU A 46 -7.22 9.38 9.36
N ALA A 47 -6.52 10.10 10.24
CA ALA A 47 -5.19 9.71 10.70
C ALA A 47 -5.20 8.39 11.49
N LEU A 48 -6.24 8.14 12.30
CA LEU A 48 -6.41 6.86 12.99
C LEU A 48 -6.75 5.74 12.03
N ASP A 49 -7.52 6.03 10.99
CA ASP A 49 -7.89 5.05 9.96
C ASP A 49 -6.68 4.68 9.09
N GLU A 50 -5.92 5.64 8.59
CA GLU A 50 -4.63 5.46 7.90
C GLU A 50 -3.66 4.63 8.75
N SER A 51 -3.55 4.91 10.05
CA SER A 51 -2.69 4.13 10.94
C SER A 51 -3.11 2.66 11.09
N ARG A 52 -4.36 2.30 10.83
CA ARG A 52 -4.87 0.92 10.88
C ARG A 52 -4.72 0.22 9.54
N HIS A 53 -4.77 0.97 8.45
CA HIS A 53 -4.58 0.51 7.09
C HIS A 53 -3.09 0.37 6.80
N GLY A 54 -2.50 -0.75 7.24
CA GLY A 54 -1.10 -1.08 7.02
C GLY A 54 -0.92 -2.37 6.23
N LEU A 55 0.09 -2.48 5.36
CA LEU A 55 0.59 -3.77 4.89
C LEU A 55 1.75 -4.23 5.76
N GLN A 56 1.71 -5.49 6.16
CA GLN A 56 2.76 -6.14 6.92
C GLN A 56 3.32 -7.35 6.17
N ILE A 57 4.64 -7.43 6.08
CA ILE A 57 5.32 -8.65 5.62
C ILE A 57 5.29 -9.68 6.76
N VAL A 58 4.66 -10.82 6.52
CA VAL A 58 4.52 -11.90 7.50
C VAL A 58 5.16 -13.19 7.03
N GLY A 59 6.37 -13.44 7.53
CA GLY A 59 7.13 -14.65 7.23
C GLY A 59 8.34 -14.41 6.35
N LYS A 60 8.75 -15.47 5.66
CA LYS A 60 9.96 -15.51 4.84
C LYS A 60 9.64 -15.09 3.41
N ILE A 61 10.51 -14.30 2.82
CA ILE A 61 10.46 -13.97 1.40
C ILE A 61 11.12 -15.13 0.66
N SER A 62 10.35 -15.78 -0.20
CA SER A 62 10.82 -16.94 -0.97
C SER A 62 11.05 -16.56 -2.42
N ALA A 63 11.94 -17.28 -3.09
CA ALA A 63 12.24 -17.05 -4.48
C ALA A 63 12.48 -18.35 -5.23
N ARG A 64 12.12 -18.37 -6.52
CA ARG A 64 12.50 -19.42 -7.46
C ARG A 64 13.73 -18.97 -8.23
N ALA A 65 14.78 -19.78 -8.23
CA ALA A 65 16.05 -19.43 -8.83
C ALA A 65 16.52 -20.42 -9.91
N ASP A 66 17.13 -19.89 -10.97
CA ASP A 66 17.95 -20.67 -11.89
C ASP A 66 19.38 -20.78 -11.33
N VAL A 67 19.67 -21.94 -10.73
CA VAL A 67 20.97 -22.24 -10.11
C VAL A 67 22.10 -22.26 -11.14
N THR A 68 21.80 -22.60 -12.41
CA THR A 68 22.84 -22.70 -13.45
C THR A 68 23.37 -21.32 -13.84
N ASN A 69 22.46 -20.34 -13.87
CA ASN A 69 22.75 -18.98 -14.30
C ASN A 69 22.94 -18.00 -13.13
N ASP A 70 22.80 -18.46 -11.88
CA ASP A 70 22.84 -17.62 -10.66
C ASP A 70 21.82 -16.47 -10.73
N LYS A 71 20.57 -16.77 -11.10
CA LYS A 71 19.52 -15.74 -11.28
C LYS A 71 18.20 -16.09 -10.60
N ILE A 72 17.60 -15.12 -9.94
CA ILE A 72 16.24 -15.23 -9.40
C ILE A 72 15.23 -14.98 -10.54
N LEU A 73 14.28 -15.90 -10.71
CA LEU A 73 13.23 -15.86 -11.73
C LEU A 73 11.95 -15.20 -11.21
N VAL A 74 11.55 -15.59 -9.99
CA VAL A 74 10.33 -15.10 -9.33
C VAL A 74 10.60 -14.93 -7.84
N THR A 75 10.11 -13.85 -7.23
CA THR A 75 10.03 -13.71 -5.77
C THR A 75 8.59 -13.73 -5.30
N GLY A 76 8.38 -14.17 -4.06
CA GLY A 76 7.10 -14.15 -3.36
C GLY A 76 7.29 -13.57 -1.96
N THR A 77 6.65 -12.44 -1.71
CA THR A 77 6.65 -11.75 -0.42
C THR A 77 5.28 -11.96 0.24
N PRO A 78 5.19 -12.66 1.38
CA PRO A 78 3.93 -12.84 2.08
C PRO A 78 3.50 -11.55 2.79
N LEU A 79 2.25 -11.15 2.57
CA LEU A 79 1.62 -9.92 3.02
C LEU A 79 0.33 -10.22 3.79
N THR A 80 0.07 -9.42 4.82
CA THR A 80 -1.23 -9.37 5.51
C THR A 80 -1.53 -7.92 5.91
N ALA A 81 -2.77 -7.61 6.23
CA ALA A 81 -3.11 -6.30 6.79
C ALA A 81 -2.59 -6.15 8.23
N ALA A 82 -2.17 -4.95 8.57
CA ALA A 82 -1.85 -4.56 9.93
C ALA A 82 -3.09 -4.66 10.81
N SER A 83 -2.88 -4.79 12.12
CA SER A 83 -3.94 -5.07 13.07
C SER A 83 -5.05 -4.03 13.01
N GLY A 84 -6.19 -4.42 12.43
CA GLY A 84 -7.45 -3.70 12.47
C GLY A 84 -7.84 -2.94 11.21
N GLY A 85 -7.15 -3.09 10.07
CA GLY A 85 -7.52 -2.46 8.79
C GLY A 85 -7.68 -3.45 7.63
N SER A 86 -8.15 -2.94 6.49
CA SER A 86 -8.28 -3.62 5.20
C SER A 86 -7.60 -2.81 4.10
N VAL A 87 -6.71 -3.41 3.31
CA VAL A 87 -5.93 -2.67 2.30
C VAL A 87 -6.39 -3.04 0.89
N ASP A 88 -6.78 -2.06 0.06
CA ASP A 88 -7.13 -2.34 -1.34
C ASP A 88 -5.87 -2.57 -2.17
N VAL A 89 -5.79 -3.74 -2.82
CA VAL A 89 -4.63 -4.13 -3.62
C VAL A 89 -4.93 -4.29 -5.10
N LYS A 90 -6.07 -3.77 -5.56
CA LYS A 90 -6.40 -3.71 -6.98
C LYS A 90 -5.41 -2.83 -7.72
N GLN A 91 -5.26 -3.12 -9.01
CA GLN A 91 -4.27 -2.48 -9.88
C GLN A 91 -4.34 -0.94 -9.88
N ASP A 92 -5.55 -0.38 -9.81
CA ASP A 92 -5.74 1.08 -9.87
C ASP A 92 -5.29 1.81 -8.59
N TYR A 93 -5.20 1.09 -7.47
CA TYR A 93 -4.94 1.66 -6.16
C TYR A 93 -3.53 1.33 -5.66
N PHE A 94 -3.06 0.10 -5.86
CA PHE A 94 -1.76 -0.33 -5.38
C PHE A 94 -0.67 -0.16 -6.42
N LYS A 95 0.33 0.67 -6.14
CA LYS A 95 1.50 0.84 -7.00
C LYS A 95 2.69 0.12 -6.41
N ILE A 96 3.43 -0.59 -7.25
CA ILE A 96 4.61 -1.35 -6.81
C ILE A 96 5.82 -0.82 -7.54
N ASN A 97 6.73 -0.18 -6.82
CA ASN A 97 8.01 0.26 -7.35
C ASN A 97 9.07 -0.81 -7.11
N TYR A 98 9.92 -1.01 -8.11
CA TYR A 98 11.01 -1.97 -8.07
C TYR A 98 12.34 -1.29 -8.31
N LYS A 99 13.33 -1.66 -7.53
CA LYS A 99 14.70 -1.21 -7.70
C LYS A 99 15.69 -2.35 -7.45
N LEU A 100 16.62 -2.51 -8.37
CA LEU A 100 17.74 -3.45 -8.27
C LEU A 100 19.05 -2.69 -8.37
N ILE A 101 19.93 -2.90 -7.40
CA ILE A 101 21.31 -2.40 -7.41
C ILE A 101 22.23 -3.58 -7.69
N LYS A 102 22.83 -3.57 -8.87
CA LYS A 102 23.76 -4.59 -9.32
C LYS A 102 25.16 -4.38 -8.73
N ILE A 103 25.96 -5.43 -8.71
CA ILE A 103 27.32 -5.41 -8.15
C ILE A 103 28.23 -4.40 -8.87
N ASP A 104 28.00 -4.16 -10.16
CA ASP A 104 28.70 -3.15 -10.97
C ASP A 104 28.21 -1.71 -10.73
N SER A 105 27.40 -1.50 -9.68
CA SER A 105 26.74 -0.23 -9.34
C SER A 105 25.74 0.26 -10.40
N HIS A 106 25.34 -0.60 -11.35
CA HIS A 106 24.21 -0.31 -12.21
C HIS A 106 22.91 -0.41 -11.42
N THR A 107 22.05 0.61 -11.54
CA THR A 107 20.76 0.63 -10.87
C THR A 107 19.65 0.54 -11.91
N ILE A 108 18.80 -0.46 -11.75
CA ILE A 108 17.57 -0.62 -12.52
C ILE A 108 16.43 -0.17 -11.61
N THR A 109 15.57 0.72 -12.11
CA THR A 109 14.40 1.19 -11.40
C THR A 109 13.20 1.14 -12.34
N TYR A 110 12.10 0.61 -11.85
CA TYR A 110 10.79 0.67 -12.49
C TYR A 110 9.77 1.24 -11.52
N ASP A 111 9.00 2.19 -12.01
CA ASP A 111 7.84 2.70 -11.32
C ASP A 111 6.63 1.89 -11.76
N ASP A 112 5.80 1.50 -10.79
CA ASP A 112 4.55 0.78 -11.00
C ASP A 112 4.63 -0.46 -11.92
N ILE A 113 5.18 -1.53 -11.38
CA ILE A 113 5.18 -2.86 -12.01
C ILE A 113 3.91 -3.67 -11.72
N ASN A 114 2.87 -3.07 -11.12
CA ASN A 114 1.67 -3.81 -10.74
C ASN A 114 0.84 -4.21 -11.97
N ALA A 115 0.63 -5.52 -12.13
CA ALA A 115 -0.19 -6.11 -13.17
C ALA A 115 -1.59 -6.49 -12.69
N GLY A 116 -1.87 -6.39 -11.39
CA GLY A 116 -3.17 -6.73 -10.79
C GLY A 116 -3.11 -7.91 -9.82
N SER A 117 -4.26 -8.56 -9.61
CA SER A 117 -4.42 -9.56 -8.56
C SER A 117 -5.30 -10.75 -8.98
N LEU A 118 -4.96 -11.94 -8.49
CA LEU A 118 -5.71 -13.18 -8.65
C LEU A 118 -6.68 -13.33 -7.48
N ASN A 119 -7.87 -12.72 -7.61
CA ASN A 119 -8.84 -12.63 -6.52
C ASN A 119 -9.70 -13.88 -6.37
N GLU A 120 -9.78 -14.74 -7.39
CA GLU A 120 -10.64 -15.93 -7.36
C GLU A 120 -9.95 -17.10 -6.66
N GLY A 121 -10.28 -17.29 -5.38
CA GLY A 121 -9.86 -18.46 -4.60
C GLY A 121 -8.54 -18.29 -3.85
N SER A 122 -7.87 -19.42 -3.62
CA SER A 122 -6.60 -19.48 -2.88
C SER A 122 -5.63 -20.46 -3.52
N TYR A 123 -4.35 -20.12 -3.49
CA TYR A 123 -3.27 -20.86 -4.12
C TYR A 123 -2.34 -21.42 -3.06
N ASN A 124 -2.08 -22.73 -3.13
CA ASN A 124 -1.16 -23.40 -2.21
C ASN A 124 0.31 -23.36 -2.67
N SER A 125 0.60 -22.82 -3.86
CA SER A 125 1.95 -22.71 -4.39
C SER A 125 2.10 -21.51 -5.33
N MET A 126 3.31 -20.97 -5.38
CA MET A 126 3.66 -19.90 -6.33
C MET A 126 3.62 -20.39 -7.78
N GLN A 127 3.93 -21.67 -8.03
CA GLN A 127 3.95 -22.24 -9.38
C GLN A 127 2.54 -22.25 -10.01
N THR A 128 1.52 -22.64 -9.24
CA THR A 128 0.13 -22.61 -9.71
C THR A 128 -0.37 -21.18 -9.89
N ALA A 129 -0.03 -20.28 -8.97
CA ALA A 129 -0.41 -18.87 -9.08
C ALA A 129 0.21 -18.19 -10.32
N VAL A 130 1.49 -18.46 -10.61
CA VAL A 130 2.16 -17.92 -11.80
C VAL A 130 1.57 -18.49 -13.10
N ALA A 131 1.14 -19.76 -13.11
CA ALA A 131 0.45 -20.33 -14.27
C ALA A 131 -0.89 -19.63 -14.54
N ASP A 132 -1.69 -19.39 -13.50
CA ASP A 132 -2.98 -18.71 -13.63
C ASP A 132 -2.82 -17.21 -13.90
N ALA A 133 -1.76 -16.57 -13.38
CA ALA A 133 -1.41 -15.19 -13.73
C ALA A 133 -1.15 -15.03 -15.23
N LYS A 134 -0.46 -15.99 -15.86
CA LYS A 134 -0.27 -16.01 -17.32
C LYS A 134 -1.60 -16.21 -18.04
N ALA A 135 -2.43 -17.17 -17.58
CA ALA A 135 -3.73 -17.45 -18.20
C ALA A 135 -4.67 -16.23 -18.16
N ASN A 136 -4.60 -15.43 -17.10
CA ASN A 136 -5.38 -14.20 -16.93
C ASN A 136 -4.71 -12.95 -17.56
N GLY A 137 -3.53 -13.10 -18.19
CA GLY A 137 -2.84 -11.99 -18.87
C GLY A 137 -2.16 -10.98 -17.94
N LEU A 138 -1.96 -11.30 -16.66
CA LEU A 138 -1.21 -10.45 -15.72
C LEU A 138 0.29 -10.45 -16.06
N ILE A 139 0.80 -11.61 -16.49
CA ILE A 139 2.17 -11.77 -16.97
C ILE A 139 2.16 -12.33 -18.39
N ASP A 140 3.20 -12.06 -19.15
CA ASP A 140 3.39 -12.51 -20.52
C ASP A 140 3.93 -13.95 -20.60
N VAL A 141 4.82 -14.32 -19.68
CA VAL A 141 5.55 -15.59 -19.68
C VAL A 141 5.55 -16.22 -18.29
N ASN A 142 5.39 -17.55 -18.23
CA ASN A 142 5.52 -18.35 -17.03
C ASN A 142 6.96 -18.90 -16.91
N PRO A 143 7.81 -18.33 -16.04
CA PRO A 143 9.21 -18.73 -15.91
C PRO A 143 9.43 -20.13 -15.32
N TYR A 144 8.39 -20.85 -14.91
CA TYR A 144 8.51 -22.24 -14.44
C TYR A 144 8.54 -23.26 -15.57
N VAL A 145 7.93 -22.96 -16.72
CA VAL A 145 7.67 -23.95 -17.78
C VAL A 145 7.95 -23.45 -19.18
N ASP A 146 7.84 -22.14 -19.42
CA ASP A 146 8.07 -21.58 -20.74
C ASP A 146 9.58 -21.41 -21.02
N ALA A 147 9.96 -21.57 -22.28
CA ALA A 147 11.35 -21.37 -22.71
C ALA A 147 11.64 -19.90 -23.02
N GLU A 148 10.60 -19.15 -23.37
CA GLU A 148 10.63 -17.71 -23.55
C GLU A 148 10.99 -17.01 -22.24
N LYS A 149 11.49 -15.78 -22.35
CA LYS A 149 11.84 -14.95 -21.20
C LYS A 149 10.82 -13.81 -21.11
N PRO A 150 10.34 -13.44 -19.90
CA PRO A 150 9.46 -12.29 -19.74
C PRO A 150 10.09 -11.03 -20.34
N GLU A 151 9.32 -10.27 -21.11
CA GLU A 151 9.72 -9.02 -21.75
C GLU A 151 9.78 -7.87 -20.75
N ARG A 152 8.97 -7.94 -19.69
CA ARG A 152 8.87 -6.92 -18.64
C ARG A 152 8.83 -7.55 -17.25
N THR A 153 9.37 -6.83 -16.27
CA THR A 153 9.18 -7.18 -14.86
C THR A 153 7.75 -6.84 -14.48
N SER A 154 7.03 -7.77 -13.86
CA SER A 154 5.62 -7.60 -13.49
C SER A 154 5.37 -8.19 -12.12
N ALA A 155 4.61 -7.46 -11.31
CA ALA A 155 4.17 -7.88 -10.01
C ALA A 155 2.68 -8.17 -10.00
N PHE A 156 2.26 -9.19 -9.27
CA PHE A 156 0.84 -9.48 -9.06
C PHE A 156 0.63 -10.05 -7.66
N ILE A 157 -0.59 -9.95 -7.17
CA ILE A 157 -0.97 -10.49 -5.86
C ILE A 157 -1.83 -11.72 -6.02
N TYR A 158 -1.63 -12.71 -5.18
CA TYR A 158 -2.53 -13.85 -5.05
C TYR A 158 -2.70 -14.21 -3.58
N TRP A 159 -3.79 -14.91 -3.23
CA TRP A 159 -4.08 -15.26 -1.84
C TRP A 159 -3.70 -16.71 -1.55
N LEU A 160 -3.03 -16.93 -0.42
CA LEU A 160 -2.87 -18.25 0.20
C LEU A 160 -4.05 -18.54 1.15
N VAL A 161 -4.55 -17.49 1.82
CA VAL A 161 -5.77 -17.52 2.63
C VAL A 161 -6.63 -16.33 2.22
N ASN A 162 -7.79 -16.61 1.63
CA ASN A 162 -8.77 -15.63 1.15
C ASN A 162 -10.13 -15.93 1.80
N PHE A 163 -10.82 -14.93 2.33
CA PHE A 163 -12.11 -15.09 2.99
C PHE A 163 -13.29 -14.60 2.15
N ASP A 164 -13.11 -13.62 1.27
CA ASP A 164 -14.23 -12.98 0.57
C ASP A 164 -14.00 -12.62 -0.91
N ASN A 165 -12.79 -12.74 -1.46
CA ASN A 165 -12.44 -12.53 -2.86
C ASN A 165 -12.71 -11.10 -3.38
N ASP A 166 -12.61 -10.09 -2.52
CA ASP A 166 -12.99 -8.71 -2.87
C ASP A 166 -11.83 -7.84 -3.44
N GLY A 167 -10.62 -8.42 -3.51
CA GLY A 167 -9.40 -7.75 -3.96
C GLY A 167 -8.80 -6.81 -2.92
N ARG A 168 -9.20 -6.94 -1.66
CA ARG A 168 -8.57 -6.30 -0.50
C ARG A 168 -7.84 -7.37 0.30
N ILE A 169 -6.87 -6.94 1.10
CA ILE A 169 -6.20 -7.80 2.08
C ILE A 169 -6.76 -7.42 3.44
N ASP A 170 -7.45 -8.37 4.07
CA ASP A 170 -8.04 -8.20 5.39
C ASP A 170 -7.21 -8.82 6.52
N VAL A 171 -7.53 -8.42 7.76
CA VAL A 171 -6.90 -9.02 8.95
C VAL A 171 -7.25 -10.51 9.02
N GLY A 172 -6.21 -11.35 9.01
CA GLY A 172 -6.35 -12.80 9.04
C GLY A 172 -6.30 -13.45 7.66
N GLU A 173 -6.34 -12.65 6.60
CA GLU A 173 -5.97 -13.11 5.26
C GLU A 173 -4.46 -13.12 5.09
N LEU A 174 -4.01 -13.94 4.14
CA LEU A 174 -2.61 -14.06 3.78
C LEU A 174 -2.48 -14.04 2.27
N ALA A 175 -1.99 -12.92 1.75
CA ALA A 175 -1.68 -12.74 0.36
C ALA A 175 -0.17 -12.85 0.11
N ILE A 176 0.20 -13.08 -1.14
CA ILE A 176 1.59 -13.10 -1.58
C ILE A 176 1.72 -12.10 -2.73
N LEU A 177 2.62 -11.15 -2.58
CA LEU A 177 3.12 -10.33 -3.67
C LEU A 177 4.18 -11.13 -4.44
N ALA A 178 3.82 -11.55 -5.65
CA ALA A 178 4.74 -12.20 -6.58
C ALA A 178 5.35 -11.19 -7.53
N ILE A 179 6.65 -11.31 -7.82
CA ILE A 179 7.33 -10.51 -8.84
C ILE A 179 8.00 -11.46 -9.82
N VAL A 180 7.62 -11.39 -11.09
CA VAL A 180 8.23 -12.10 -12.20
C VAL A 180 9.18 -11.14 -12.91
N TYR A 181 10.45 -11.51 -13.03
CA TYR A 181 11.49 -10.63 -13.57
C TYR A 181 11.69 -10.79 -15.08
N ALA A 182 11.80 -9.67 -15.79
CA ALA A 182 12.37 -9.67 -17.13
C ALA A 182 13.84 -10.10 -17.09
N GLU A 183 14.34 -10.58 -18.24
CA GLU A 183 15.67 -11.17 -18.32
C GLU A 183 16.79 -10.27 -17.77
N GLN A 184 16.75 -8.98 -18.07
CA GLN A 184 17.80 -8.03 -17.64
C GLN A 184 17.68 -7.61 -16.17
N ASP A 185 16.50 -7.85 -15.58
CA ASP A 185 16.11 -7.37 -14.26
C ASP A 185 16.25 -8.45 -13.20
N LYS A 186 16.59 -9.68 -13.59
CA LYS A 186 16.78 -10.82 -12.69
C LYS A 186 17.91 -10.56 -11.70
N PRO A 187 17.61 -10.52 -10.39
CA PRO A 187 18.64 -10.40 -9.36
C PRO A 187 19.58 -11.62 -9.35
N SER A 188 20.89 -11.41 -9.17
CA SER A 188 21.90 -12.45 -8.90
C SER A 188 22.47 -12.37 -7.49
N THR A 189 23.22 -13.40 -7.07
CA THR A 189 23.88 -13.45 -5.76
C THR A 189 24.65 -12.16 -5.46
N GLY A 190 24.43 -11.58 -4.29
CA GLY A 190 25.12 -10.37 -3.83
C GLY A 190 24.54 -9.05 -4.33
N GLU A 191 23.57 -9.06 -5.25
CA GLU A 191 22.84 -7.86 -5.66
C GLU A 191 21.81 -7.45 -4.60
N TYR A 192 21.40 -6.18 -4.62
CA TYR A 192 20.49 -5.62 -3.62
C TYR A 192 19.15 -5.25 -4.25
N LEU A 193 18.09 -5.87 -3.72
CA LEU A 193 16.70 -5.75 -4.12
C LEU A 193 15.97 -4.80 -3.18
N LEU A 194 15.24 -3.84 -3.76
CA LEU A 194 14.33 -2.95 -3.05
C LEU A 194 12.97 -2.95 -3.76
N VAL A 195 11.92 -3.22 -3.00
CA VAL A 195 10.53 -3.20 -3.47
C VAL A 195 9.72 -2.34 -2.52
N GLU A 196 9.01 -1.40 -3.09
CA GLU A 196 8.13 -0.48 -2.38
C GLU A 196 6.71 -0.64 -2.91
N GLY A 197 5.74 -0.86 -2.04
CA GLY A 197 4.33 -0.87 -2.37
C GLY A 197 3.65 0.35 -1.77
N LEU A 198 3.01 1.15 -2.60
CA LEU A 198 2.29 2.36 -2.21
C LEU A 198 0.79 2.11 -2.36
N VAL A 199 0.04 2.22 -1.27
CA VAL A 199 -1.43 2.20 -1.31
C VAL A 199 -2.01 3.58 -1.00
N PRO A 200 -3.21 3.91 -1.50
CA PRO A 200 -3.80 5.23 -1.29
C PRO A 200 -4.16 5.51 0.17
N GLU A 201 -4.44 4.46 0.95
CA GLU A 201 -4.72 4.54 2.38
C GLU A 201 -3.49 4.84 3.25
N GLY A 202 -2.35 5.20 2.64
CA GLY A 202 -1.17 5.71 3.34
C GLY A 202 -0.18 4.65 3.82
N SER A 203 -0.47 3.36 3.62
CA SER A 203 0.51 2.32 3.90
C SER A 203 1.62 2.28 2.85
N ILE A 204 2.85 2.11 3.34
CA ILE A 204 4.00 1.79 2.50
C ILE A 204 4.48 0.40 2.89
N LEU A 205 4.37 -0.53 1.96
CA LEU A 205 5.10 -1.79 2.02
C LEU A 205 6.55 -1.50 1.64
N PHE A 206 7.49 -1.89 2.48
CA PHE A 206 8.90 -1.70 2.18
C PHE A 206 9.71 -2.97 2.41
N MET A 207 10.36 -3.44 1.35
CA MET A 207 11.16 -4.65 1.33
C MET A 207 12.55 -4.37 0.76
N GLU A 208 13.57 -4.65 1.55
CA GLU A 208 14.97 -4.46 1.17
C GLU A 208 15.77 -5.73 1.50
N ARG A 209 16.37 -6.38 0.50
CA ARG A 209 17.13 -7.61 0.69
C ARG A 209 18.36 -7.67 -0.20
N THR A 210 19.46 -8.14 0.36
CA THR A 210 20.59 -8.64 -0.45
C THR A 210 20.30 -10.08 -0.84
N VAL A 211 20.47 -10.41 -2.12
CA VAL A 211 20.29 -11.77 -2.61
C VAL A 211 21.38 -12.66 -2.03
N PRO A 212 21.04 -13.72 -1.27
CA PRO A 212 22.01 -14.66 -0.75
C PRO A 212 22.57 -15.54 -1.88
N ASN A 213 23.54 -16.39 -1.55
CA ASN A 213 24.08 -17.33 -2.52
C ASN A 213 23.00 -18.28 -3.05
N ILE A 214 22.85 -18.35 -4.37
CA ILE A 214 21.87 -19.22 -5.04
C ILE A 214 22.46 -20.63 -5.18
N SER A 215 22.23 -21.46 -4.16
CA SER A 215 22.62 -22.89 -4.18
C SER A 215 21.48 -23.82 -4.59
N ASP A 216 20.23 -23.37 -4.45
CA ASP A 216 19.05 -24.20 -4.56
C ASP A 216 17.97 -23.55 -5.43
N VAL A 217 17.10 -24.40 -5.96
CA VAL A 217 15.93 -24.03 -6.78
C VAL A 217 14.99 -23.08 -6.05
N VAL A 218 14.86 -23.24 -4.73
CA VAL A 218 14.09 -22.36 -3.84
C VAL A 218 15.06 -21.65 -2.91
N VAL A 219 15.06 -20.33 -2.96
CA VAL A 219 15.96 -19.48 -2.17
C VAL A 219 15.14 -18.72 -1.13
N ASP A 220 15.63 -18.70 0.09
CA ASP A 220 15.10 -17.87 1.18
C ASP A 220 15.83 -16.52 1.16
N LEU A 221 15.14 -15.46 0.76
CA LEU A 221 15.66 -14.09 0.77
C LEU A 221 15.62 -13.46 2.17
N GLY A 222 15.21 -14.23 3.19
CA GLY A 222 15.07 -13.79 4.57
C GLY A 222 13.70 -13.17 4.85
N GLY A 223 13.47 -12.89 6.13
CA GLY A 223 12.20 -12.35 6.62
C GLY A 223 12.08 -12.55 8.13
N LYS A 224 11.18 -11.79 8.77
CA LYS A 224 10.90 -11.98 10.19
C LYS A 224 9.90 -13.12 10.32
N ILE A 225 10.34 -14.25 10.86
CA ILE A 225 9.43 -15.15 11.55
C ILE A 225 9.22 -14.49 12.91
N LYS A 226 7.97 -14.10 13.24
CA LYS A 226 7.65 -13.78 14.64
C LYS A 226 7.86 -15.07 15.42
N GLU A 227 8.91 -15.11 16.24
CA GLU A 227 9.05 -16.10 17.31
C GLU A 227 7.86 -16.02 18.28
#